data_AF-A0A4Y9P8G3-F1
#
_entry.id   AF-A0A4Y9P8G3-F1
#
_cell.length_a   1.000
_cell.length_b   1.000
_cell.length_c   1.000
_cell.angle_alpha   90.00
_cell.angle_beta   90.00
_cell.angle_gamma   90.00
#
_symmetry.space_group_name_H-M   'P 1'
#
loop_
_entity.id
_entity.type
_entity.pdbx_description
1 polymer ?
#
loop_
_entity_poly.entity_id
_entity_poly.type
_entity_poly.pdbx_seq_one_letter_code
_entity_poly.pdbx_strand_id
1 'polypeptide(L)'
;MPVIPDLPWTAKDIGPGPGVVYVTHLHLRRLRDVPAFLRTSRAIRTQTMASPGARSLLLRAQPLARRFTTVSWWDDEPSARAFVRTDPHRAAMKRWRPEMRYFSNRALPGTAGEVPTVTESVARAARGA
;
A
#
# COMPACT_ATOMS: atom_id res chain seq x y z
N MET A 1 12.45 17.28 5.79
CA MET A 1 11.00 17.17 5.54
C MET A 1 10.39 16.57 6.79
N PRO A 2 9.33 17.14 7.40
CA PRO A 2 8.80 16.58 8.64
C PRO A 2 8.33 15.15 8.36
N VAL A 3 8.86 14.22 9.14
CA VAL A 3 8.59 12.79 9.03
C VAL A 3 7.19 12.59 9.56
N ILE A 4 6.21 12.41 8.67
CA ILE A 4 4.99 11.72 9.08
C ILE A 4 5.44 10.28 9.32
N PRO A 5 5.38 9.78 10.57
CA PRO A 5 5.75 8.40 10.84
C PRO A 5 4.90 7.49 9.96
N ASP A 6 5.53 6.48 9.37
CA ASP A 6 4.80 5.46 8.64
C ASP A 6 3.77 4.87 9.60
N LEU A 7 2.53 4.65 9.14
CA LEU A 7 1.50 4.05 9.98
C LEU A 7 1.55 2.53 9.81
N PRO A 8 2.14 1.76 10.76
CA PRO A 8 2.20 0.31 10.65
C PRO A 8 0.88 -0.29 11.09
N TRP A 9 0.23 -0.98 10.18
CA TRP A 9 -0.95 -1.77 10.48
C TRP A 9 -0.67 -3.22 10.14
N THR A 10 -0.84 -4.07 11.14
CA THR A 10 -0.61 -5.50 11.04
C THR A 10 -1.97 -6.19 11.00
N ALA A 11 -2.11 -7.17 10.11
CA ALA A 11 -3.25 -8.07 10.12
C ALA A 11 -3.17 -9.02 11.31
N LYS A 12 -4.26 -9.73 11.60
CA LYS A 12 -4.34 -10.61 12.77
C LYS A 12 -3.43 -11.85 12.68
N ASP A 13 -3.12 -12.29 11.47
CA ASP A 13 -2.33 -13.50 11.21
C ASP A 13 -1.21 -13.17 10.22
N ILE A 14 0.01 -13.54 10.57
CA ILE A 14 1.20 -13.39 9.74
C ILE A 14 1.62 -14.82 9.42
N GLY A 15 1.12 -15.36 8.31
CA GLY A 15 1.43 -16.73 7.90
C GLY A 15 2.94 -16.98 7.73
N PRO A 16 3.36 -18.23 7.57
CA PRO A 16 4.78 -18.61 7.48
C PRO A 16 5.43 -18.15 6.16
N GLY A 17 6.77 -18.10 6.15
CA GLY A 17 7.55 -17.85 4.93
C GLY A 17 7.75 -16.36 4.57
N PRO A 18 8.42 -16.07 3.44
CA PRO A 18 8.78 -14.70 3.06
C PRO A 18 7.58 -13.86 2.61
N GLY A 19 6.57 -14.46 2.00
CA GLY A 19 5.43 -13.75 1.41
C GLY A 19 5.82 -12.84 0.24
N VAL A 20 4.88 -11.99 -0.18
CA VAL A 20 5.05 -11.01 -1.26
C VAL A 20 4.76 -9.59 -0.78
N VAL A 21 5.62 -8.66 -1.16
CA VAL A 21 5.53 -7.25 -0.80
C VAL A 21 5.17 -6.44 -2.04
N TYR A 22 4.15 -5.59 -1.93
CA TYR A 22 3.80 -4.63 -2.97
C TYR A 22 4.12 -3.21 -2.51
N VAL A 23 4.89 -2.50 -3.32
CA VAL A 23 5.22 -1.08 -3.15
C VAL A 23 4.44 -0.28 -4.17
N THR A 24 3.52 0.56 -3.71
CA THR A 24 2.70 1.41 -4.57
C THR A 24 3.01 2.87 -4.32
N HIS A 25 3.27 3.61 -5.39
CA HIS A 25 3.43 5.06 -5.36
C HIS A 25 2.20 5.72 -5.97
N LEU A 26 1.64 6.70 -5.26
CA LEU A 26 0.48 7.47 -5.71
C LEU A 26 0.79 8.96 -5.60
N HIS A 27 0.53 9.69 -6.68
CA HIS A 27 0.70 11.14 -6.73
C HIS A 27 -0.57 11.76 -7.29
N LEU A 28 -1.32 12.50 -6.46
CA LEU A 28 -2.55 13.16 -6.89
C LEU A 28 -2.26 14.41 -7.74
N ARG A 29 -3.17 14.72 -8.66
CA ARG A 29 -3.11 15.94 -9.48
C ARG A 29 -3.40 17.20 -8.68
N ARG A 30 -4.29 17.16 -7.67
CA ARG A 30 -4.77 18.36 -6.96
C ARG A 30 -4.72 18.17 -5.45
N LEU A 31 -4.47 19.28 -4.74
CA LEU A 31 -4.37 19.27 -3.27
C LEU A 31 -5.75 19.10 -2.62
N ARG A 32 -6.81 19.65 -3.23
CA ARG A 32 -8.19 19.56 -2.73
C ARG A 32 -8.74 18.14 -2.63
N ASP A 33 -8.13 17.20 -3.36
CA ASP A 33 -8.56 15.80 -3.38
C ASP A 33 -7.95 14.97 -2.24
N VAL A 34 -6.91 15.49 -1.59
CA VAL A 34 -6.16 14.80 -0.52
C VAL A 34 -7.04 14.35 0.64
N PRO A 35 -7.98 15.15 1.19
CA PRO A 35 -8.83 14.69 2.29
C PRO A 35 -9.71 13.50 1.89
N ALA A 36 -10.31 13.54 0.69
CA ALA A 36 -11.14 12.45 0.19
C ALA A 36 -10.31 11.18 -0.10
N PHE A 37 -9.08 11.35 -0.60
CA PHE A 37 -8.15 10.24 -0.82
C PHE A 37 -7.78 9.55 0.49
N LEU A 38 -7.41 10.31 1.53
CA LEU A 38 -7.07 9.76 2.84
C LEU A 38 -8.24 8.99 3.48
N ARG A 39 -9.49 9.47 3.32
CA ARG A 39 -10.68 8.71 3.75
C ARG A 39 -10.80 7.38 3.01
N THR A 40 -10.55 7.39 1.69
CA THR A 40 -10.54 6.17 0.88
C THR A 40 -9.43 5.21 1.34
N SER A 41 -8.21 5.71 1.58
CA SER A 41 -7.10 4.92 2.10
C SER A 41 -7.43 4.26 3.44
N ARG A 42 -8.15 4.96 4.32
CA ARG A 42 -8.61 4.39 5.61
C ARG A 42 -9.61 3.25 5.42
N ALA A 43 -10.53 3.35 4.46
CA ALA A 43 -11.46 2.27 4.14
C ALA A 43 -10.74 1.05 3.55
N ILE A 44 -9.79 1.29 2.63
CA ILE A 44 -8.93 0.24 2.06
C ILE A 44 -8.12 -0.44 3.14
N ARG A 45 -7.56 0.30 4.10
CA ARG A 45 -6.87 -0.29 5.26
C ARG A 45 -7.77 -1.28 5.98
N THR A 46 -8.99 -0.90 6.33
CA THR A 46 -9.92 -1.81 7.02
C THR A 46 -10.16 -3.09 6.22
N GLN A 47 -10.31 -2.97 4.90
CA GLN A 47 -10.43 -4.12 4.00
C GLN A 47 -9.17 -4.99 4.01
N THR A 48 -7.98 -4.40 3.86
CA THR A 48 -6.71 -5.13 3.87
C THR A 48 -6.53 -5.91 5.17
N MET A 49 -6.76 -5.28 6.33
CA MET A 49 -6.59 -5.94 7.63
C MET A 49 -7.59 -7.07 7.90
N ALA A 50 -8.69 -7.13 7.14
CA ALA A 50 -9.68 -8.20 7.19
C ALA A 50 -9.51 -9.23 6.06
N SER A 51 -8.59 -9.02 5.13
CA SER A 51 -8.41 -9.88 3.96
C SER A 51 -7.59 -11.12 4.32
N PRO A 52 -8.03 -12.32 3.90
CA PRO A 52 -7.20 -13.51 4.00
C PRO A 52 -5.84 -13.31 3.35
N GLY A 53 -4.79 -13.76 4.01
CA GLY A 53 -3.41 -13.67 3.55
C GLY A 53 -2.80 -12.27 3.56
N ALA A 54 -3.49 -11.24 4.07
CA ALA A 54 -2.82 -9.97 4.36
C ALA A 54 -1.98 -10.10 5.64
N ARG A 55 -0.76 -9.57 5.65
CA ARG A 55 0.13 -9.53 6.83
C ARG A 55 0.26 -8.13 7.39
N SER A 56 0.48 -7.14 6.53
CA SER A 56 0.59 -5.74 6.94
C SER A 56 0.28 -4.75 5.81
N LEU A 57 -0.03 -3.52 6.21
CA LEU A 57 -0.14 -2.36 5.35
C LEU A 57 0.52 -1.16 6.03
N LEU A 58 1.47 -0.55 5.34
CA LEU A 58 2.17 0.65 5.74
C LEU A 58 1.80 1.79 4.80
N LEU A 59 1.61 2.98 5.35
CA LEU A 59 1.38 4.20 4.58
C LEU A 59 2.38 5.28 4.99
N ARG A 60 3.16 5.75 4.01
CA ARG A 60 3.89 7.02 4.09
C ARG A 60 3.11 8.09 3.35
N ALA A 61 2.53 9.03 4.08
CA ALA A 61 1.78 10.14 3.50
C ALA A 61 2.62 11.41 3.50
N GLN A 62 2.61 12.14 2.38
CA GLN A 62 3.11 13.51 2.26
C GLN A 62 1.98 14.38 1.69
N PRO A 63 0.97 14.74 2.50
CA PRO A 63 -0.28 15.34 2.04
C PRO A 63 -0.08 16.63 1.24
N LEU A 64 0.78 17.52 1.72
CA LEU A 64 1.11 18.80 1.05
C LEU A 64 1.82 18.59 -0.29
N ALA A 65 2.60 17.51 -0.42
CA ALA A 65 3.23 17.11 -1.67
C ALA A 65 2.31 16.29 -2.57
N ARG A 66 1.10 15.92 -2.11
CA ARG A 66 0.14 15.04 -2.80
C ARG A 66 0.70 13.64 -3.09
N ARG A 67 1.72 13.21 -2.35
CA ARG A 67 2.43 11.94 -2.56
C ARG A 67 2.14 10.98 -1.44
N PHE A 68 1.90 9.72 -1.82
CA PHE A 68 1.63 8.64 -0.90
C PHE A 68 2.38 7.40 -1.38
N THR A 69 3.00 6.70 -0.44
CA THR A 69 3.60 5.39 -0.69
C THR A 69 2.92 4.38 0.22
N THR A 70 2.42 3.29 -0.35
CA THR A 70 1.96 2.15 0.43
C THR A 70 2.90 0.97 0.26
N VAL A 71 3.12 0.25 1.36
CA VAL A 71 3.78 -1.06 1.34
C VAL A 71 2.81 -2.05 1.95
N SER A 72 2.33 -2.99 1.15
CA SER A 72 1.45 -4.07 1.63
C SER A 72 2.18 -5.40 1.53
N TRP A 73 2.06 -6.22 2.57
CA TRP A 73 2.70 -7.52 2.65
C TRP A 73 1.63 -8.59 2.78
N TRP A 74 1.79 -9.66 2.00
CA TRP A 74 0.83 -10.73 1.86
C TRP A 74 1.52 -12.09 1.96
N ASP A 75 0.78 -13.13 2.34
CA ASP A 75 1.24 -14.51 2.30
C ASP A 75 1.65 -14.94 0.90
N ASP A 76 0.88 -14.54 -0.11
CA ASP A 76 1.13 -14.89 -1.50
C ASP A 76 0.45 -13.94 -2.48
N GLU A 77 0.80 -14.06 -3.76
CA GLU A 77 0.18 -13.26 -4.81
C GLU A 77 -1.31 -13.55 -5.03
N PRO A 78 -1.81 -14.81 -4.96
CA PRO A 78 -3.25 -15.10 -5.02
C PRO A 78 -4.08 -14.31 -4.00
N SER A 79 -3.62 -14.20 -2.75
CA SER A 79 -4.28 -13.45 -1.68
C SER A 79 -4.37 -11.97 -2.00
N ALA A 80 -3.26 -11.37 -2.44
CA ALA A 80 -3.24 -9.99 -2.90
C ALA A 80 -4.17 -9.77 -4.11
N ARG A 81 -4.17 -10.70 -5.07
CA ARG A 81 -5.05 -10.66 -6.25
C ARG A 81 -6.54 -10.76 -5.90
N ALA A 82 -6.89 -11.58 -4.90
CA ALA A 82 -8.26 -11.67 -4.40
C ALA A 82 -8.71 -10.35 -3.77
N PHE A 83 -7.88 -9.77 -2.91
CA PHE A 83 -8.12 -8.46 -2.29
C PHE A 83 -8.42 -7.37 -3.32
N VAL A 84 -7.55 -7.17 -4.33
CA VAL A 84 -7.70 -6.04 -5.26
C VAL A 84 -8.96 -6.09 -6.12
N ARG A 85 -9.59 -7.27 -6.23
CA ARG A 85 -10.83 -7.51 -6.99
C ARG A 85 -12.10 -7.19 -6.19
N THR A 86 -11.98 -6.99 -4.89
CA THR A 86 -13.10 -6.72 -3.97
C THR A 86 -13.17 -5.25 -3.59
N ASP A 87 -14.37 -4.80 -3.16
CA ASP A 87 -14.59 -3.45 -2.68
C ASP A 87 -14.24 -3.31 -1.20
N PRO A 88 -13.80 -2.12 -0.76
CA PRO A 88 -13.73 -0.85 -1.49
C PRO A 88 -12.54 -0.65 -2.46
N HIS A 89 -11.49 -1.49 -2.44
CA HIS A 89 -10.29 -1.27 -3.25
C HIS A 89 -10.57 -1.15 -4.76
N ARG A 90 -11.37 -2.06 -5.31
CA ARG A 90 -11.72 -2.05 -6.75
C ARG A 90 -12.41 -0.75 -7.14
N ALA A 91 -13.42 -0.30 -6.41
CA ALA A 91 -14.08 0.99 -6.64
C ALA A 91 -13.13 2.18 -6.49
N ALA A 92 -12.23 2.15 -5.49
CA ALA A 92 -11.25 3.20 -5.28
C ALA A 92 -10.30 3.36 -6.46
N MET A 93 -9.79 2.26 -7.01
CA MET A 93 -8.92 2.28 -8.21
C MET A 93 -9.62 2.94 -9.39
N LYS A 94 -10.91 2.67 -9.61
CA LYS A 94 -11.70 3.32 -10.66
C LYS A 94 -11.88 4.82 -10.41
N ARG A 95 -12.22 5.19 -9.17
CA ARG A 95 -12.46 6.59 -8.78
C ARG A 95 -11.20 7.45 -8.91
N TRP A 96 -10.06 6.94 -8.46
CA TRP A 96 -8.85 7.73 -8.31
C TRP A 96 -7.95 7.75 -9.54
N ARG A 97 -8.06 6.76 -10.43
CA ARG A 97 -7.27 6.69 -11.68
C ARG A 97 -7.24 8.01 -12.48
N PRO A 98 -8.36 8.71 -12.77
CA PRO A 98 -8.31 9.98 -13.50
C PRO A 98 -7.65 11.13 -12.72
N GLU A 99 -7.63 11.05 -11.38
CA GLU A 99 -7.07 12.09 -10.50
C GLU A 99 -5.59 11.84 -10.15
N MET A 100 -4.98 10.77 -10.68
CA MET A 100 -3.56 10.48 -10.51
C MET A 100 -2.71 11.23 -11.54
N ARG A 101 -1.70 11.93 -11.06
CA ARG A 101 -0.59 12.45 -11.86
C ARG A 101 0.42 11.35 -12.15
N TYR A 102 0.65 10.46 -11.18
CA TYR A 102 1.55 9.32 -11.32
C TYR A 102 1.04 8.18 -10.43
N PHE A 103 1.16 6.95 -10.95
CA PHE A 103 0.85 5.72 -10.25
C PHE A 103 1.86 4.65 -10.67
N SER A 104 2.42 3.93 -9.71
CA SER A 104 3.15 2.69 -9.98
C SER A 104 2.92 1.69 -8.86
N ASN A 105 3.02 0.41 -9.20
CA ASN A 105 2.93 -0.69 -8.26
C ASN A 105 3.99 -1.73 -8.64
N ARG A 106 4.78 -2.18 -7.66
CA ARG A 106 5.84 -3.16 -7.88
C ARG A 106 5.75 -4.27 -6.83
N ALA A 107 5.81 -5.52 -7.28
CA ALA A 107 5.97 -6.68 -6.42
C ALA A 107 7.45 -6.93 -6.12
N LEU A 108 7.74 -7.32 -4.89
CA LEU A 108 9.04 -7.73 -4.39
C LEU A 108 8.84 -9.02 -3.57
N PRO A 109 9.81 -9.95 -3.58
CA PRO A 109 9.79 -11.03 -2.60
C PRO A 109 9.91 -10.44 -1.19
N GLY A 110 9.15 -10.94 -0.22
CA GLY A 110 9.42 -10.62 1.18
C GLY A 110 10.64 -11.37 1.69
N THR A 111 10.99 -11.14 2.96
CA THR A 111 12.06 -11.87 3.65
C THR A 111 11.44 -12.60 4.83
N ALA A 112 11.78 -13.88 5.01
CA ALA A 112 11.22 -14.67 6.11
C ALA A 112 11.64 -14.08 7.46
N GLY A 113 10.67 -13.83 8.35
CA GLY A 113 10.91 -13.27 9.68
C GLY A 113 11.14 -11.75 9.72
N GLU A 114 11.18 -11.06 8.58
CA GLU A 114 11.39 -9.61 8.54
C GLU A 114 10.12 -8.88 8.09
N VAL A 115 9.62 -8.00 8.95
CA VAL A 115 8.51 -7.12 8.60
C VAL A 115 9.03 -6.01 7.67
N PRO A 116 8.47 -5.86 6.45
CA PRO A 116 8.94 -4.84 5.53
C PRO A 116 8.79 -3.43 6.11
N THR A 117 9.72 -2.54 5.79
CA THR A 117 9.59 -1.10 6.08
C THR A 117 9.33 -0.32 4.80
N VAL A 118 8.75 0.88 4.89
CA VAL A 118 8.56 1.71 3.69
C VAL A 118 9.89 2.10 3.07
N THR A 119 10.86 2.53 3.89
CA THR A 119 12.17 2.97 3.42
C THR A 119 12.91 1.87 2.66
N GLU A 120 13.00 0.67 3.23
CA GLU A 120 13.72 -0.44 2.61
C GLU A 120 13.01 -0.93 1.35
N SER A 121 11.68 -1.09 1.40
CA SER A 121 10.90 -1.58 0.27
C SER A 121 10.98 -0.63 -0.93
N VAL A 122 10.94 0.70 -0.69
CA VAL A 122 11.15 1.71 -1.74
C VAL A 122 12.56 1.61 -2.33
N ALA A 123 13.58 1.47 -1.49
CA ALA A 123 14.96 1.34 -1.95
C ALA A 123 15.16 0.09 -2.82
N ARG A 124 14.56 -1.04 -2.43
CA ARG A 124 14.56 -2.30 -3.19
C ARG A 124 13.80 -2.16 -4.52
N ALA A 125 12.65 -1.49 -4.51
CA ALA A 125 11.86 -1.23 -5.70
C ALA A 125 12.58 -0.36 -6.74
N ALA A 126 13.44 0.56 -6.30
CA ALA A 126 14.24 1.42 -7.18
C ALA A 126 15.44 0.69 -7.81
N ARG A 127 16.06 -0.28 -7.11
CA ARG A 127 17.27 -0.99 -7.58
C ARG A 127 17.03 -2.01 -8.71
N GLY A 128 15.80 -2.47 -8.89
CA GLY A 128 15.47 -3.42 -9.95
C GLY A 128 14.80 -2.78 -11.17
N ALA A 129 14.82 -1.44 -11.30
CA ALA A 129 14.21 -0.70 -12.41
C ALA A 129 15.22 -0.45 -13.52
#